data_AF-W9YZ64-F1
#
_entry.id   AF-W9YZ64-F1
#
_cell.length_a   1.000
_cell.length_b   1.000
_cell.length_c   1.000
_cell.angle_alpha   90.00
_cell.angle_beta   90.00
_cell.angle_gamma   90.00
#
_symmetry.space_group_name_H-M   'P 1'
#
loop_
_entity.id
_entity.type
_entity.pdbx_description
1 polymer ?
#
loop_
_entity_poly.entity_id
_entity_poly.type
_entity_poly.pdbx_seq_one_letter_code
_entity_poly.pdbx_strand_id
1 'polypeptide(L)'
;MVNLTDSSGEIIVSNLDDWYRIVLADGSELGFGDAYPSKQNVDRTLIKIVPAGQGLVFRYQRTDGGDRLSQGWPIGDKGWLRGKHVKPDGTEVVKNLSLSWEPTKLALYESNDNYGFVAQQLPGNRVALYAYDRHGSVLGLAVTPDKTVIGYASKYATSLDVSFVKTGSHFKGHF
;
A
#
# COMPACT_ATOMS: atom_id res chain seq x y z
N MET A 1 -13.23 8.12 17.73
CA MET A 1 -13.04 7.29 16.53
C MET A 1 -11.77 6.48 16.74
N VAL A 2 -11.80 5.16 16.49
CA VAL A 2 -10.66 4.26 16.76
C VAL A 2 -9.82 4.14 15.48
N ASN A 3 -8.50 4.28 15.61
CA ASN A 3 -7.58 4.19 14.48
C ASN A 3 -7.00 2.77 14.35
N LEU A 4 -6.55 2.42 13.15
CA LEU A 4 -5.71 1.27 12.88
C LEU A 4 -4.37 1.41 13.61
N THR A 5 -3.86 0.27 14.06
CA THR A 5 -2.54 0.14 14.67
C THR A 5 -1.63 -0.71 13.81
N ASP A 6 -0.34 -0.40 13.85
CA ASP A 6 0.73 -1.16 13.23
C ASP A 6 1.03 -2.43 14.04
N SER A 7 1.98 -3.24 13.57
CA SER A 7 2.32 -4.53 14.18
C SER A 7 2.76 -4.43 15.65
N SER A 8 3.24 -3.28 16.09
CA SER A 8 3.64 -3.03 17.49
C SER A 8 2.49 -2.53 18.38
N GLY A 9 1.32 -2.26 17.79
CA GLY A 9 0.17 -1.67 18.49
C GLY A 9 0.15 -0.15 18.48
N GLU A 10 1.10 0.49 17.80
CA GLU A 10 1.16 1.95 17.65
C GLU A 10 0.22 2.42 16.55
N ILE A 11 -0.38 3.60 16.70
CA ILE A 11 -1.33 4.13 15.71
C ILE A 11 -0.62 4.37 14.38
N ILE A 12 -1.22 3.91 13.28
CA ILE A 12 -0.79 4.28 11.93
C ILE A 12 -1.21 5.72 11.68
N VAL A 13 -0.22 6.60 11.53
CA VAL A 13 -0.42 8.03 11.33
C VAL A 13 0.14 8.50 9.99
N SER A 14 -0.52 9.52 9.43
CA SER A 14 -0.07 10.23 8.25
C SER A 14 1.09 11.13 8.65
N ASN A 15 2.33 10.74 8.38
CA ASN A 15 3.51 11.49 8.76
C ASN A 15 4.68 11.20 7.81
N LEU A 16 5.51 12.20 7.50
CA LEU A 16 6.53 12.10 6.44
C LEU A 16 7.59 11.02 6.70
N ASP A 17 7.89 10.77 7.98
CA ASP A 17 8.92 9.82 8.41
C ASP A 17 8.37 8.43 8.76
N ASP A 18 7.05 8.27 8.80
CA ASP A 18 6.40 7.01 9.17
C ASP A 18 6.18 6.13 7.94
N TRP A 19 7.23 5.35 7.65
CA TRP A 19 7.26 4.35 6.59
C TRP A 19 7.03 2.95 7.16
N TYR A 20 6.32 2.13 6.39
CA TYR A 20 5.91 0.78 6.79
C TYR A 20 6.20 -0.21 5.67
N ARG A 21 6.77 -1.37 6.00
CA ARG A 21 6.63 -2.55 5.14
C ARG A 21 5.22 -3.10 5.31
N ILE A 22 4.60 -3.55 4.23
CA ILE A 22 3.31 -4.24 4.28
C ILE A 22 3.60 -5.73 4.11
N VAL A 23 3.42 -6.48 5.20
CA VAL A 23 3.80 -7.90 5.33
C VAL A 23 2.55 -8.77 5.34
N LEU A 24 2.46 -9.78 4.48
CA LEU A 24 1.34 -10.72 4.41
C LEU A 24 1.38 -11.75 5.55
N ALA A 25 0.31 -12.54 5.69
CA ALA A 25 0.19 -13.55 6.74
C ALA A 25 1.28 -14.64 6.71
N ASP A 26 1.82 -14.95 5.53
CA ASP A 26 2.91 -15.90 5.34
C ASP A 26 4.32 -15.29 5.53
N GLY A 27 4.40 -14.01 5.90
CA GLY A 27 5.66 -13.28 6.07
C GLY A 27 6.25 -12.70 4.78
N SER A 28 5.62 -12.92 3.62
CA SER A 28 5.98 -12.25 2.37
C SER A 28 5.60 -10.75 2.42
N GLU A 29 6.11 -9.96 1.48
CA GLU A 29 5.93 -8.49 1.51
C GLU A 29 5.36 -7.98 0.19
N LEU A 30 4.70 -6.81 0.23
CA LEU A 30 4.41 -6.05 -0.98
C LEU A 30 5.70 -5.42 -1.51
N GLY A 31 6.09 -5.76 -2.74
CA GLY A 31 7.30 -5.27 -3.38
C GLY A 31 7.11 -4.93 -4.86
N PHE A 32 8.22 -4.64 -5.52
CA PHE A 32 8.21 -4.36 -6.95
C PHE A 32 7.80 -5.58 -7.76
N GLY A 33 6.86 -5.35 -8.66
CA GLY A 33 6.58 -6.23 -9.78
C GLY A 33 7.17 -5.72 -11.09
N ASP A 34 6.67 -6.29 -12.17
CA ASP A 34 7.08 -5.90 -13.51
C ASP A 34 6.52 -4.52 -13.88
N ALA A 35 7.08 -3.91 -14.92
CA ALA A 35 6.43 -2.79 -15.58
C ALA A 35 4.99 -3.16 -15.96
N TYR A 36 4.06 -2.20 -15.83
CA TYR A 36 2.68 -2.48 -16.17
C TYR A 36 2.56 -2.84 -17.67
N PRO A 37 1.85 -3.92 -18.03
CA PRO A 37 1.86 -4.46 -19.39
C PRO A 37 0.94 -3.66 -20.34
N SER A 38 1.13 -2.34 -20.43
CA SER A 38 0.41 -1.47 -21.35
C SER A 38 1.29 -0.31 -21.79
N LYS A 39 1.37 -0.11 -23.11
CA LYS A 39 2.13 1.01 -23.73
C LYS A 39 1.55 2.38 -23.37
N GLN A 40 0.29 2.45 -22.94
CA GLN A 40 -0.35 3.68 -22.48
C GLN A 40 -0.12 3.94 -20.97
N ASN A 41 0.44 2.99 -20.23
CA ASN A 41 0.59 3.04 -18.77
C ASN A 41 2.04 2.77 -18.35
N VAL A 42 3.01 3.31 -19.10
CA VAL A 42 4.44 3.06 -18.92
C VAL A 42 5.01 3.63 -17.61
N ASP A 43 4.31 4.57 -16.99
CA ASP A 43 4.65 5.18 -15.70
C ASP A 43 4.25 4.30 -14.50
N ARG A 44 3.48 3.24 -14.77
CA ARG A 44 2.95 2.33 -13.76
C ARG A 44 3.87 1.13 -13.55
N THR A 45 4.07 0.78 -12.29
CA THR A 45 4.80 -0.42 -11.88
C THR A 45 3.88 -1.30 -11.08
N LEU A 46 3.75 -2.57 -11.44
CA LEU A 46 2.92 -3.50 -10.68
C LEU A 46 3.47 -3.70 -9.27
N ILE A 47 2.59 -3.99 -8.33
CA ILE A 47 2.96 -4.56 -7.05
C ILE A 47 2.84 -6.08 -7.12
N LYS A 48 3.85 -6.76 -6.59
CA LYS A 48 3.87 -8.21 -6.43
C LYS A 48 4.16 -8.58 -4.98
N ILE A 49 3.83 -9.83 -4.66
CA ILE A 49 4.27 -10.49 -3.44
C ILE A 49 5.70 -10.96 -3.62
N VAL A 50 6.58 -10.50 -2.75
CA VAL A 50 8.02 -10.81 -2.76
C VAL A 50 8.44 -11.44 -1.42
N PRO A 51 9.58 -12.16 -1.36
CA PRO A 51 10.09 -12.67 -0.09
C PRO A 51 10.33 -11.57 0.94
N ALA A 52 10.36 -11.97 2.22
CA ALA A 52 10.67 -11.07 3.34
C ALA A 52 12.00 -10.32 3.11
N GLY A 53 12.00 -9.01 3.41
CA GLY A 53 13.17 -8.15 3.25
C GLY A 53 13.41 -7.62 1.82
N GLN A 54 12.57 -8.01 0.84
CA GLN A 54 12.63 -7.46 -0.53
C GLN A 54 11.47 -6.49 -0.81
N GLY A 55 10.60 -6.25 0.17
CA GLY A 55 9.43 -5.40 0.02
C GLY A 55 9.78 -3.92 -0.08
N LEU A 56 8.77 -3.18 -0.52
CA LEU A 56 8.79 -1.73 -0.53
C LEU A 56 8.33 -1.18 0.81
N VAL A 57 8.61 0.11 0.99
CA VAL A 57 8.07 0.86 2.12
C VAL A 57 6.96 1.78 1.65
N PHE A 58 5.93 1.87 2.47
CA PHE A 58 4.71 2.60 2.20
C PHE A 58 4.42 3.57 3.32
N ARG A 59 3.88 4.74 2.97
CA ARG A 59 3.43 5.75 3.91
C ARG A 59 1.92 5.91 3.78
N TYR A 60 1.23 5.98 4.92
CA TYR A 60 -0.18 6.33 4.98
C TYR A 60 -0.39 7.85 4.80
N GLN A 61 -1.46 8.22 4.11
CA GLN A 61 -1.97 9.58 4.00
C GLN A 61 -3.46 9.61 4.29
N ARG A 62 -3.89 10.56 5.14
CA ARG A 62 -5.30 10.75 5.48
C ARG A 62 -6.11 11.45 4.39
N THR A 63 -5.43 12.15 3.49
CA THR A 63 -6.04 12.87 2.37
C THR A 63 -5.24 12.57 1.10
N ASP A 64 -5.92 12.39 -0.02
CA ASP A 64 -5.27 12.19 -1.32
C ASP A 64 -4.29 13.32 -1.63
N GLY A 65 -3.04 12.96 -1.96
CA GLY A 65 -1.97 13.91 -2.25
C GLY A 65 -1.61 14.88 -1.11
N GLY A 66 -2.18 14.71 0.09
CA GLY A 66 -2.01 15.63 1.20
C GLY A 66 -1.13 15.08 2.31
N ASP A 67 -0.20 15.91 2.79
CA ASP A 67 0.73 15.58 3.86
C ASP A 67 0.28 16.17 5.21
N ARG A 68 -1.03 16.16 5.49
CA ARG A 68 -1.54 16.57 6.81
C ARG A 68 -0.98 15.61 7.85
N LEU A 69 -0.10 16.14 8.70
CA LEU A 69 0.68 15.34 9.64
C LEU A 69 -0.16 14.91 10.84
N SER A 70 0.24 13.80 11.45
CA SER A 70 -0.26 13.30 12.73
C SER A 70 -1.75 12.92 12.76
N GLN A 71 -2.36 12.71 11.59
CA GLN A 71 -3.72 12.18 11.49
C GLN A 71 -3.67 10.66 11.40
N GLY A 72 -4.32 9.97 12.34
CA GLY A 72 -4.45 8.51 12.31
C GLY A 72 -5.28 8.03 11.12
N TRP A 73 -5.28 6.71 10.87
CA TRP A 73 -6.19 6.07 9.95
C TRP A 73 -7.37 5.43 10.71
N PRO A 74 -8.56 6.07 10.75
CA PRO A 74 -9.74 5.47 11.34
C PRO A 74 -10.12 4.14 10.68
N ILE A 75 -10.49 3.18 11.52
CA ILE A 75 -11.01 1.88 11.06
C ILE A 75 -12.27 2.10 10.22
N GLY A 76 -12.30 1.49 9.03
CA GLY A 76 -13.42 1.58 8.09
C GLY A 76 -13.46 2.85 7.25
N ASP A 77 -12.57 3.81 7.49
CA ASP A 77 -12.47 5.01 6.65
C ASP A 77 -11.52 4.80 5.48
N LYS A 78 -11.75 5.62 4.45
CA LYS A 78 -10.86 5.77 3.31
C LYS A 78 -9.50 6.36 3.70
N GLY A 79 -8.45 5.79 3.13
CA GLY A 79 -7.06 6.18 3.30
C GLY A 79 -6.25 6.02 2.02
N TRP A 80 -5.09 6.66 1.95
CA TRP A 80 -4.21 6.60 0.78
C TRP A 80 -2.84 6.08 1.19
N LEU A 81 -2.20 5.36 0.27
CA LEU A 81 -0.86 4.82 0.47
C LEU A 81 0.07 5.33 -0.62
N ARG A 82 1.29 5.70 -0.24
CA ARG A 82 2.37 6.04 -1.17
C ARG A 82 3.54 5.11 -0.96
N GLY A 83 4.04 4.51 -2.04
CA GLY A 83 5.24 3.67 -2.02
C GLY A 83 6.50 4.51 -2.30
N LYS A 84 7.58 4.24 -1.58
CA LYS A 84 8.90 4.83 -1.84
C LYS A 84 9.86 3.81 -2.45
N HIS A 85 10.58 4.27 -3.46
CA HIS A 85 11.70 3.60 -4.11
C HIS A 85 12.95 4.45 -3.94
N VAL A 86 14.09 3.84 -3.64
CA VAL A 86 15.40 4.47 -3.78
C VAL A 86 16.12 3.84 -4.98
N LYS A 87 16.44 4.65 -5.99
CA LYS A 87 17.21 4.22 -7.16
C LYS A 87 18.69 3.96 -6.78
N PRO A 88 19.46 3.24 -7.61
CA PRO A 88 20.88 3.00 -7.36
C PRO A 88 21.73 4.28 -7.20
N ASP A 89 21.30 5.38 -7.80
CA ASP A 89 21.93 6.71 -7.68
C ASP A 89 21.56 7.46 -6.39
N GLY A 90 20.77 6.84 -5.50
CA GLY A 90 20.28 7.44 -4.26
C GLY A 90 19.03 8.30 -4.41
N THR A 91 18.50 8.48 -5.63
CA THR A 91 17.29 9.27 -5.85
C THR A 91 16.07 8.57 -5.25
N GLU A 92 15.36 9.27 -4.37
CA GLU A 92 14.07 8.81 -3.84
C GLU A 92 12.93 9.14 -4.81
N VAL A 93 12.11 8.14 -5.14
CA VAL A 93 10.89 8.28 -5.94
C VAL A 93 9.70 7.82 -5.11
N VAL A 94 8.72 8.70 -4.92
CA VAL A 94 7.50 8.40 -4.15
C VAL A 94 6.28 8.41 -5.07
N LYS A 95 5.64 7.26 -5.22
CA LYS A 95 4.48 7.04 -6.10
C LYS A 95 3.23 6.68 -5.32
N ASN A 96 2.06 6.98 -5.89
CA ASN A 96 0.78 6.59 -5.32
C ASN A 96 0.57 5.08 -5.52
N LEU A 97 0.13 4.39 -4.47
CA LEU A 97 -0.34 3.02 -4.54
C LEU A 97 -1.84 3.03 -4.74
N SER A 98 -2.35 2.31 -5.74
CA SER A 98 -3.79 2.18 -6.00
C SER A 98 -4.06 1.05 -7.00
N LEU A 99 -5.33 0.71 -7.21
CA LEU A 99 -5.73 -0.18 -8.28
C LEU A 99 -5.64 0.52 -9.64
N SER A 100 -5.11 -0.18 -10.64
CA SER A 100 -5.22 0.21 -12.03
C SER A 100 -6.66 0.05 -12.52
N TRP A 101 -6.97 0.73 -13.64
CA TRP A 101 -8.30 0.68 -14.23
C TRP A 101 -8.62 -0.73 -14.76
N GLU A 102 -7.98 -1.16 -15.86
CA GLU A 102 -8.19 -2.47 -16.46
C GLU A 102 -6.87 -3.04 -17.02
N PRO A 103 -6.53 -4.32 -16.74
CA PRO A 103 -7.11 -5.15 -15.68
C PRO A 103 -6.84 -4.54 -14.29
N THR A 104 -7.75 -4.73 -13.33
CA THR A 104 -7.64 -4.16 -11.97
C THR A 104 -6.53 -4.83 -11.16
N LYS A 105 -5.34 -4.22 -11.18
CA LYS A 105 -4.13 -4.70 -10.53
C LYS A 105 -3.60 -3.63 -9.59
N LEU A 106 -3.04 -4.03 -8.46
CA LEU A 106 -2.37 -3.10 -7.56
C LEU A 106 -1.08 -2.60 -8.22
N ALA A 107 -0.90 -1.28 -8.29
CA ALA A 107 0.23 -0.67 -8.95
C ALA A 107 0.66 0.63 -8.27
N LEU A 108 1.92 1.00 -8.49
CA LEU A 108 2.49 2.31 -8.20
C LEU A 108 2.45 3.18 -9.45
N TYR A 109 1.98 4.41 -9.33
CA TYR A 109 2.00 5.36 -10.45
C TYR A 109 2.08 6.81 -9.98
N GLU A 110 2.45 7.69 -10.90
CA GLU A 110 2.71 9.10 -10.61
C GLU A 110 1.44 9.96 -10.64
N SER A 111 0.41 9.50 -11.36
CA SER A 111 -0.86 10.22 -11.43
C SER A 111 -1.59 10.25 -10.07
N ASN A 112 -2.37 11.31 -9.86
CA ASN A 112 -3.25 11.47 -8.71
C ASN A 112 -4.56 10.70 -8.86
N ASP A 113 -4.65 9.72 -9.78
CA ASP A 113 -5.84 8.87 -9.89
C ASP A 113 -5.86 7.82 -8.78
N ASN A 114 -5.49 8.18 -7.54
CA ASN A 114 -5.42 7.25 -6.42
C ASN A 114 -6.81 7.06 -5.83
N TYR A 115 -7.36 5.86 -6.01
CA TYR A 115 -8.69 5.55 -5.52
C TYR A 115 -8.70 5.27 -4.02
N GLY A 116 -7.55 4.99 -3.41
CA GLY A 116 -7.41 4.76 -1.98
C GLY A 116 -7.83 3.36 -1.53
N PHE A 117 -7.79 3.17 -0.22
CA PHE A 117 -8.00 1.92 0.48
C PHE A 117 -8.96 2.11 1.64
N VAL A 118 -9.61 1.02 2.04
CA VAL A 118 -10.31 0.92 3.33
C VAL A 118 -9.76 -0.27 4.08
N ALA A 119 -9.66 -0.14 5.39
CA ALA A 119 -9.02 -1.16 6.21
C ALA A 119 -9.74 -1.37 7.54
N GLN A 120 -9.68 -2.60 8.03
CA GLN A 120 -10.20 -3.01 9.34
C GLN A 120 -9.11 -3.65 10.18
N GLN A 121 -9.16 -3.41 11.49
CA GLN A 121 -8.26 -4.06 12.43
C GLN A 121 -8.68 -5.53 12.63
N LEU A 122 -7.73 -6.44 12.45
CA LEU A 122 -7.82 -7.85 12.78
C LEU A 122 -7.06 -8.14 14.10
N PRO A 123 -7.34 -9.30 14.75
CA PRO A 123 -6.57 -9.74 15.91
C PRO A 123 -5.06 -9.79 15.66
N GLY A 124 -4.26 -9.58 16.71
CA GLY A 124 -2.79 -9.60 16.61
C GLY A 124 -2.21 -8.42 15.83
N ASN A 125 -2.90 -7.28 15.84
CA ASN A 125 -2.52 -6.05 15.13
C ASN A 125 -2.36 -6.22 13.60
N ARG A 126 -3.02 -7.23 13.03
CA ARG A 126 -3.12 -7.40 11.59
C ARG A 126 -4.22 -6.51 11.02
N VAL A 127 -4.21 -6.30 9.72
CA VAL A 127 -5.09 -5.39 9.00
C VAL A 127 -5.69 -6.12 7.81
N ALA A 128 -7.02 -6.12 7.74
CA ALA A 128 -7.76 -6.51 6.55
C ALA A 128 -7.81 -5.31 5.61
N LEU A 129 -7.07 -5.37 4.50
CA LEU A 129 -6.98 -4.30 3.51
C LEU A 129 -7.88 -4.58 2.30
N TYR A 130 -8.63 -3.56 1.89
CA TYR A 130 -9.42 -3.52 0.66
C TYR A 130 -9.05 -2.27 -0.13
N ALA A 131 -9.37 -2.27 -1.42
CA ALA A 131 -9.10 -1.12 -2.29
C ALA A 131 -10.38 -0.57 -2.90
N TYR A 132 -10.39 0.71 -3.21
CA TYR A 132 -11.46 1.30 -4.01
C TYR A 132 -11.15 1.19 -5.50
N ASP A 133 -12.18 1.05 -6.32
CA ASP A 133 -12.10 1.29 -7.75
C ASP A 133 -12.33 2.76 -8.12
N ARG A 134 -12.22 3.06 -9.41
CA ARG A 134 -12.47 4.40 -9.98
C ARG A 134 -13.88 4.94 -9.77
N HIS A 135 -14.83 4.06 -9.45
CA HIS A 135 -16.23 4.41 -9.22
C HIS A 135 -16.52 4.61 -7.71
N GLY A 136 -15.50 4.42 -6.86
CA GLY A 136 -15.65 4.51 -5.41
C GLY A 136 -16.25 3.26 -4.77
N SER A 137 -16.33 2.14 -5.49
CA SER A 137 -16.76 0.85 -4.94
C SER A 137 -15.60 0.14 -4.25
N VAL A 138 -15.88 -0.51 -3.12
CA VAL A 138 -14.88 -1.33 -2.41
C VAL A 138 -14.74 -2.67 -3.13
N LEU A 139 -13.49 -3.03 -3.45
CA LEU A 139 -13.12 -4.30 -4.05
C LEU A 139 -12.32 -5.15 -3.06
N GLY A 140 -12.51 -6.47 -3.17
CA GLY A 140 -11.63 -7.44 -2.54
C GLY A 140 -10.25 -7.42 -3.20
N LEU A 141 -9.24 -7.89 -2.47
CA LEU A 141 -7.88 -8.02 -2.94
C LEU A 141 -7.46 -9.49 -2.90
N ALA A 142 -6.90 -9.99 -3.99
CA ALA A 142 -6.41 -11.37 -4.09
C ALA A 142 -5.01 -11.42 -4.70
N VAL A 143 -4.21 -12.37 -4.24
CA VAL A 143 -2.90 -12.69 -4.81
C VAL A 143 -3.09 -13.78 -5.87
N THR A 144 -2.66 -13.52 -7.10
CA THR A 144 -2.69 -14.49 -8.20
C THR A 144 -1.45 -15.40 -8.19
N PRO A 145 -1.46 -16.53 -8.93
CA PRO A 145 -0.33 -17.47 -8.96
C PRO A 145 1.02 -16.85 -9.38
N ASP A 146 0.98 -15.82 -10.23
CA ASP A 146 2.15 -15.02 -10.66
C ASP A 146 2.59 -13.98 -9.62
N LYS A 147 2.04 -14.05 -8.40
CA LYS A 147 2.29 -13.14 -7.27
C LYS A 147 1.80 -11.71 -7.46
N THR A 148 1.04 -11.41 -8.51
CA THR A 148 0.40 -10.11 -8.68
C THR A 148 -0.77 -9.96 -7.68
N VAL A 149 -1.03 -8.74 -7.23
CA VAL A 149 -2.26 -8.44 -6.45
C VAL A 149 -3.31 -7.85 -7.38
N ILE A 150 -4.51 -8.43 -7.38
CA ILE A 150 -5.65 -7.98 -8.19
C ILE A 150 -6.79 -7.49 -7.32
N GLY A 151 -7.55 -6.52 -7.84
CA GLY A 151 -8.84 -6.12 -7.29
C GLY A 151 -9.98 -6.87 -7.97
N TYR A 152 -11.00 -7.27 -7.20
CA TYR A 152 -12.18 -7.94 -7.76
C TYR A 152 -13.46 -7.55 -7.02
N ALA A 153 -14.54 -7.41 -7.79
CA ALA A 153 -15.86 -7.16 -7.24
C ALA A 153 -16.50 -8.47 -6.80
N SER A 154 -17.02 -8.52 -5.58
CA SER A 154 -17.74 -9.68 -5.05
C SER A 154 -18.64 -9.26 -3.89
N LYS A 155 -19.77 -9.96 -3.71
CA LYS A 155 -20.59 -9.85 -2.48
C LYS A 155 -19.84 -10.40 -1.26
N TYR A 156 -18.84 -11.25 -1.48
CA TYR A 156 -17.97 -11.85 -0.49
C TYR A 156 -16.52 -11.42 -0.76
N ALA A 157 -16.31 -10.11 -0.90
CA ALA A 157 -14.97 -9.56 -1.11
C ALA A 157 -14.04 -9.96 0.05
N THR A 158 -12.90 -10.54 -0.28
CA THR A 158 -11.88 -10.94 0.70
C THR A 158 -10.85 -9.83 0.80
N SER A 159 -10.44 -9.52 2.03
CA SER A 159 -9.34 -8.59 2.27
C SER A 159 -7.99 -9.24 1.98
N LEU A 160 -7.01 -8.42 1.63
CA LEU A 160 -5.62 -8.80 1.81
C LEU A 160 -5.27 -8.69 3.30
N ASP A 161 -4.94 -9.82 3.93
CA ASP A 161 -4.50 -9.86 5.33
C ASP A 161 -3.02 -9.48 5.44
N VAL A 162 -2.76 -8.31 6.04
CA VAL A 162 -1.43 -7.72 6.14
C VAL A 162 -1.11 -7.18 7.53
N SER A 163 0.17 -7.01 7.85
CA SER A 163 0.66 -6.24 8.97
C SER A 163 1.44 -5.03 8.44
N PHE A 164 1.19 -3.86 9.01
CA PHE A 164 2.03 -2.69 8.78
C PHE A 164 3.19 -2.76 9.77
N VAL A 165 4.40 -2.97 9.26
CA VAL A 165 5.62 -3.05 10.09
C VAL A 165 6.41 -1.77 9.90
N LYS A 166 6.44 -0.93 10.92
CA LYS A 166 7.15 0.34 10.89
C LYS A 166 8.63 0.12 10.61
N THR A 167 9.15 0.83 9.62
CA THR A 167 10.59 0.84 9.31
C THR A 167 11.22 2.03 10.01
N GLY A 168 12.43 1.84 10.56
CA GLY A 168 13.15 2.93 11.22
C GLY A 168 13.31 4.16 10.32
N SER A 169 13.28 5.35 10.92
CA SER A 169 13.55 6.62 10.26
C SER A 169 14.99 6.67 9.75
N HIS A 170 15.15 7.01 8.47
CA HIS A 170 16.40 7.29 7.73
C HIS A 170 17.73 7.01 8.46
N PHE A 171 18.43 5.94 8.08
CA PHE A 171 19.89 5.93 8.23
C PHE A 171 20.47 6.89 7.19
N LYS A 172 20.85 8.11 7.61
CA LYS A 172 21.75 8.96 6.82
C LYS A 172 23.17 8.40 6.97
N GLY A 173 23.48 7.38 6.17
CA GLY A 173 24.86 6.93 6.02
C GLY A 173 25.65 8.04 5.32
N HIS A 174 26.63 8.61 6.01
CA HIS A 174 27.70 9.35 5.34
C HIS A 174 28.63 8.31 4.73
N PHE A 175 28.69 8.27 3.39
CA PHE A 175 29.76 7.62 2.65
C PHE A 175 30.80 8.66 2.23
#